data_AF-U4T393-F1
#
_entry.id   AF-U4T393-F1
#
_cell.length_a   1.000
_cell.length_b   1.000
_cell.length_c   1.000
_cell.angle_alpha   90.00
_cell.angle_beta   90.00
_cell.angle_gamma   90.00
#
_symmetry.space_group_name_H-M   'P 1'
#
loop_
_entity.id
_entity.type
_entity.pdbx_description
1 polymer ?
#
loop_
_entity_poly.entity_id
_entity_poly.type
_entity_poly.pdbx_seq_one_letter_code
_entity_poly.pdbx_strand_id
1 'polypeptide(L)'
;MSEYFAKINWVRDSSESYVDNKYSRGHEWIFDGGVVVQASSSPHVVSVPYSVEENVDPEEAFVASLSSCHIFSFCLLQQKENM
;
A
#
# COMPACT_ATOMS: atom_id res chain seq x y z
N MET A 1 -19.93 -1.43 15.12
CA MET A 1 -18.51 -1.16 14.81
C MET A 1 -18.19 -1.90 13.54
N SER A 2 -17.39 -1.31 12.66
CA SER A 2 -16.93 -1.96 11.43
C SER A 2 -15.50 -2.46 11.64
N GLU A 3 -15.18 -3.64 11.11
CA GLU A 3 -13.84 -4.19 11.09
C GLU A 3 -13.28 -4.10 9.67
N TYR A 4 -11.98 -3.84 9.54
CA TYR A 4 -11.29 -3.67 8.27
C TYR A 4 -10.05 -4.55 8.26
N PHE A 5 -9.87 -5.32 7.18
CA PHE A 5 -8.76 -6.28 7.05
C PHE A 5 -8.05 -6.09 5.71
N ALA A 6 -6.73 -6.26 5.74
CA ALA A 6 -5.90 -6.40 4.54
C ALA A 6 -4.96 -7.58 4.76
N LYS A 7 -4.86 -8.46 3.77
CA LYS A 7 -3.93 -9.58 3.80
C LYS A 7 -2.67 -9.20 3.03
N ILE A 8 -1.52 -9.35 3.68
CA ILE A 8 -0.21 -9.06 3.11
C ILE A 8 0.45 -10.40 2.74
N ASN A 9 0.84 -10.58 1.48
CA ASN A 9 1.48 -11.79 0.99
C ASN A 9 2.80 -11.45 0.30
N TRP A 10 3.91 -11.79 0.95
CA TRP A 10 5.25 -11.70 0.36
C TRP A 10 5.78 -13.10 0.10
N VAL A 11 6.31 -13.31 -1.10
CA VAL A 11 6.91 -14.57 -1.53
C VAL A 11 8.29 -14.27 -2.09
N ARG A 12 9.32 -14.87 -1.48
CA ARG A 12 10.70 -14.79 -1.96
C ARG A 12 10.85 -15.56 -3.26
N ASP A 13 11.62 -15.02 -4.21
CA ASP A 13 12.00 -15.79 -5.40
C ASP A 13 12.97 -16.93 -5.04
N SER A 14 12.87 -18.04 -5.74
CA SER A 14 13.74 -19.20 -5.53
C SER A 14 15.23 -18.90 -5.71
N SER A 15 15.56 -17.91 -6.55
CA SER A 15 16.92 -17.47 -6.87
C SER A 15 17.50 -16.43 -5.90
N GLU A 16 16.66 -15.80 -5.07
CA GLU A 16 17.07 -14.75 -4.16
C GLU A 16 17.62 -15.32 -2.84
N SER A 17 18.73 -14.81 -2.35
CA SER A 17 19.18 -15.12 -0.99
C SER A 17 18.40 -14.28 0.02
N TYR A 18 17.94 -14.89 1.11
CA TYR A 18 17.30 -14.14 2.20
C TYR A 18 18.34 -13.54 3.17
N VAL A 19 19.43 -14.27 3.40
CA VAL A 19 20.38 -13.96 4.49
C VAL A 19 21.29 -12.77 4.19
N ASP A 20 21.40 -12.36 2.92
CA ASP A 20 22.22 -11.23 2.50
C ASP A 20 21.43 -9.91 2.44
N ASN A 21 20.14 -9.95 2.77
CA ASN A 21 19.23 -8.80 2.73
C ASN A 21 19.07 -8.20 1.32
N LYS A 22 19.34 -8.97 0.25
CA LYS A 22 19.28 -8.55 -1.17
C LYS A 22 18.12 -9.18 -1.94
N TYR A 23 16.99 -9.39 -1.28
CA TYR A 23 15.76 -9.91 -1.88
C TYR A 23 14.82 -8.79 -2.33
N SER A 24 13.90 -9.06 -3.25
CA SER A 24 12.87 -8.09 -3.64
C SER A 24 11.88 -7.84 -2.49
N ARG A 25 11.51 -6.58 -2.31
CA ARG A 25 10.48 -6.15 -1.36
C ARG A 25 9.10 -6.06 -2.04
N GLY A 26 9.01 -6.46 -3.31
CA GLY A 26 7.76 -6.62 -4.02
C GLY A 26 6.87 -7.66 -3.34
N HIS A 27 5.62 -7.30 -3.09
CA HIS A 27 4.62 -8.16 -2.44
C HIS A 27 3.20 -7.72 -2.82
N GLU A 28 2.21 -8.47 -2.33
CA GLU A 28 0.80 -8.21 -2.65
C GLU A 28 0.01 -7.82 -1.40
N TRP A 29 -0.87 -6.83 -1.56
CA TRP A 29 -1.94 -6.53 -0.62
C TRP A 29 -3.25 -7.03 -1.20
N ILE A 30 -3.95 -7.88 -0.46
CA ILE A 30 -5.21 -8.51 -0.86
C ILE A 30 -6.30 -7.98 0.06
N PHE A 31 -7.30 -7.33 -0.55
CA PHE A 31 -8.44 -6.76 0.16
C PHE A 31 -9.66 -7.68 0.09
N ASP A 32 -10.61 -7.46 1.00
CA ASP A 32 -11.85 -8.24 1.15
C ASP A 32 -12.71 -8.32 -0.13
N GLY A 33 -12.74 -7.24 -0.91
CA GLY A 33 -13.41 -7.18 -2.22
C GLY A 33 -12.70 -7.93 -3.35
N GLY A 34 -11.59 -8.62 -3.07
CA GLY A 34 -10.80 -9.38 -4.05
C GLY A 34 -9.78 -8.52 -4.85
N VAL A 35 -9.69 -7.22 -4.56
CA VAL A 35 -8.67 -6.35 -5.15
C VAL A 35 -7.29 -6.76 -4.65
N VAL A 36 -6.35 -6.89 -5.58
CA VAL A 36 -4.93 -7.14 -5.30
C VAL A 36 -4.13 -5.92 -5.74
N VAL A 37 -3.40 -5.31 -4.81
CA VAL A 37 -2.49 -4.20 -5.07
C VAL A 37 -1.06 -4.71 -5.02
N GLN A 38 -0.30 -4.43 -6.07
CA GLN A 38 1.14 -4.69 -6.09
C GLN A 38 1.82 -3.61 -5.24
N ALA A 39 2.56 -4.06 -4.24
CA ALA A 39 3.16 -3.23 -3.22
C ALA A 39 4.68 -3.48 -3.12
N SER A 40 5.40 -2.51 -2.58
CA SER A 40 6.84 -2.60 -2.33
C SER A 40 7.22 -1.76 -1.10
N SER A 41 8.46 -1.87 -0.63
CA SER A 41 9.05 -0.80 0.18
C SER A 41 9.31 0.45 -0.66
N SER A 42 9.31 1.61 -0.01
CA SER A 42 9.69 2.87 -0.63
C SER A 42 11.15 2.85 -1.11
N PRO A 43 11.45 3.34 -2.33
CA PRO A 43 12.82 3.56 -2.81
C PRO A 43 13.67 4.45 -1.90
N HIS A 44 13.02 5.30 -1.09
CA HIS A 44 13.67 6.18 -0.13
C HIS A 44 14.15 5.45 1.14
N VAL A 45 13.56 4.30 1.47
CA VAL A 45 13.91 3.49 2.64
C VAL A 45 14.80 2.31 2.23
N VAL A 46 14.44 1.64 1.15
CA VAL A 46 15.21 0.52 0.58
C VAL A 46 15.54 0.87 -0.87
N SER A 47 16.82 0.89 -1.23
CA SER A 47 17.22 1.30 -2.58
C SER A 47 16.88 0.26 -3.64
N VAL A 48 16.59 0.73 -4.85
CA VAL A 48 16.57 -0.08 -6.09
C VAL A 48 17.91 -0.85 -6.22
N PRO A 49 17.91 -2.12 -6.68
CA PRO A 49 16.81 -2.86 -7.30
C PRO A 49 15.91 -3.62 -6.32
N TYR A 50 16.08 -3.44 -5.00
CA TYR A 50 15.34 -4.23 -4.04
C TYR A 50 13.95 -3.70 -3.73
N SER A 51 13.71 -2.41 -4.00
CA SER A 51 12.37 -1.82 -4.08
C SER A 51 11.90 -1.80 -5.53
N VAL A 52 10.61 -2.04 -5.73
CA VAL A 52 9.91 -1.95 -7.02
C VAL A 52 9.20 -0.61 -7.07
N GLU A 53 9.77 0.37 -7.78
CA GLU A 53 9.28 1.76 -7.84
C GLU A 53 7.89 1.90 -8.49
N GLU A 54 7.49 0.92 -9.31
CA GLU A 54 6.18 0.87 -9.96
C GLU A 54 5.05 0.45 -9.01
N ASN A 55 5.40 -0.10 -7.85
CA ASN A 55 4.46 -0.62 -6.86
C ASN A 55 4.19 0.41 -5.76
N VAL A 56 2.99 0.38 -5.19
CA VAL A 56 2.60 1.27 -4.08
C VAL A 56 3.45 0.98 -2.85
N ASP A 57 4.01 2.01 -2.23
CA ASP A 57 4.68 1.89 -0.93
C ASP A 57 3.76 2.27 0.25
N PRO A 58 4.09 1.82 1.49
CA PRO A 58 3.28 2.12 2.67
C PRO A 58 3.14 3.62 2.96
N GLU A 59 4.18 4.41 2.69
CA GLU A 59 4.18 5.84 2.94
C GLU A 59 3.23 6.57 1.99
N GLU A 60 3.24 6.24 0.70
CA GLU A 60 2.29 6.70 -0.31
C GLU A 60 0.86 6.28 0.04
N ALA A 61 0.64 5.02 0.41
CA ALA A 61 -0.67 4.51 0.80
C ALA A 61 -1.21 5.21 2.06
N PHE A 62 -0.33 5.53 3.02
CA PHE A 62 -0.72 6.28 4.22
C PHE A 62 -1.21 7.68 3.87
N VAL A 63 -0.45 8.42 3.05
CA VAL A 63 -0.87 9.75 2.56
C VAL A 63 -2.19 9.66 1.80
N ALA A 64 -2.32 8.73 0.87
CA ALA A 64 -3.52 8.54 0.07
C ALA A 64 -4.76 8.23 0.92
N SER A 65 -4.63 7.37 1.94
CA SER A 65 -5.73 6.98 2.82
C SER A 65 -6.30 8.17 3.61
N LEU A 66 -5.42 9.00 4.17
CA LEU A 66 -5.81 10.19 4.93
C LEU A 66 -6.43 11.26 4.03
N SER A 67 -5.80 11.55 2.89
CA SER A 67 -6.31 12.51 1.91
C SER A 67 -7.70 12.11 1.42
N SER A 68 -7.92 10.82 1.12
CA SER A 68 -9.22 10.31 0.67
C SER A 68 -10.29 10.47 1.75
N CYS A 69 -9.99 10.10 2.99
CA CYS A 69 -10.92 10.25 4.12
C CYS A 69 -11.32 11.73 4.32
N HIS A 70 -10.35 12.65 4.23
CA HIS A 70 -10.59 14.07 4.37
C HIS A 70 -11.47 14.63 3.24
N ILE A 71 -11.20 14.26 1.98
CA ILE A 71 -12.01 14.69 0.83
C ILE A 71 -13.47 14.28 1.01
N PHE A 72 -13.73 13.02 1.34
CA PHE A 72 -15.11 12.55 1.53
C PHE A 72 -15.82 13.21 2.71
N SER A 73 -15.10 13.41 3.82
CA SER A 73 -15.65 14.13 4.98
C SER A 73 -16.04 15.56 4.60
N PHE A 74 -15.19 16.26 3.85
CA PHE A 74 -15.48 17.61 3.37
C PHE A 74 -16.67 17.64 2.39
N CYS A 75 -16.71 16.73 1.41
CA CYS A 75 -17.83 16.62 0.48
C CYS A 75 -19.17 16.36 1.20
N LEU A 76 -19.16 15.50 2.23
CA LEU A 76 -20.35 15.24 3.05
C LEU A 76 -20.82 16.47 3.84
N LEU A 77 -19.89 17.31 4.31
CA LEU A 77 -20.24 18.57 4.96
C LEU A 77 -20.90 19.54 3.97
N GLN A 78 -20.32 19.71 2.78
CA GLN A 78 -20.88 20.58 1.74
C GLN A 78 -22.30 20.14 1.31
N GLN A 79 -22.51 18.84 1.09
CA GLN A 79 -23.83 18.30 0.76
C GLN A 79 -24.89 18.56 1.85
N LYS A 80 -24.49 18.50 3.13
CA LYS A 80 -25.42 18.79 4.24
C LYS A 80 -25.80 20.27 4.33
N GLU A 81 -24.91 21.15 3.91
CA GLU A 81 -25.14 22.60 3.94
C GLU A 81 -25.90 23.13 2.70
N ASN A 82 -26.29 22.26 1.76
CA ASN A 82 -26.98 22.62 0.50
C ASN A 82 -26.28 23.75 -0.28
N MET A 83 -24.95 23.69 -0.36
CA MET A 83 -24.17 24.42 -1.36
C MET A 83 -24.01 23.62 -2.65
#